data_AF-A0AAJ6E493-F1
#
_entry.id   AF-A0AAJ6E493-F1
#
_cell.length_a   1.000
_cell.length_b   1.000
_cell.length_c   1.000
_cell.angle_alpha   90.00
_cell.angle_beta   90.00
_cell.angle_gamma   90.00
#
_symmetry.space_group_name_H-M   'P 1'
#
loop_
_entity.id
_entity.type
_entity.pdbx_description
1 polymer ?
#
loop_
_entity_poly.entity_id
_entity_poly.type
_entity_poly.pdbx_seq_one_letter_code
_entity_poly.pdbx_strand_id
1 'polypeptide(L)' 'MLDEYLARIRAHRNNIHRCRRLLKSNLSDVERPFIERRLTEEQTALESLSAEAFPFAFSLRKGPDMPAS' A
#
# COMPACT_ATOMS: atom_id res chain seq x y z
N MET A 1 -2.92 3.89 16.02
CA MET A 1 -1.74 4.10 15.14
C MET A 1 -1.51 2.93 14.20
N LEU A 2 -1.35 1.69 14.70
CA LEU A 2 -1.23 0.49 13.83
C LEU A 2 -2.49 0.24 12.98
N ASP A 3 -3.69 0.39 13.55
CA ASP A 3 -4.94 0.21 12.80
C ASP A 3 -5.13 1.23 11.68
N GLU A 4 -4.73 2.48 11.92
CA GLU A 4 -4.76 3.54 10.91
C GLU A 4 -3.79 3.26 9.77
N TYR A 5 -2.58 2.78 10.09
CA TYR A 5 -1.60 2.36 9.11
C TYR A 5 -2.11 1.17 8.27
N LEU A 6 -2.70 0.16 8.90
CA LEU A 6 -3.32 -0.97 8.20
C LEU A 6 -4.52 -0.54 7.35
N ALA A 7 -5.32 0.42 7.83
CA ALA A 7 -6.42 0.99 7.07
C ALA A 7 -5.92 1.73 5.81
N ARG A 8 -4.83 2.49 5.91
CA ARG A 8 -4.18 3.16 4.77
C ARG A 8 -3.64 2.15 3.76
N ILE A 9 -2.93 1.10 4.19
CA ILE A 9 -2.50 0.01 3.29
C ILE A 9 -3.69 -0.59 2.53
N ARG A 10 -4.78 -0.91 3.25
CA ARG A 10 -5.98 -1.50 2.64
C ARG A 10 -6.61 -0.55 1.62
N ALA A 11 -6.67 0.75 1.94
CA ALA A 11 -7.19 1.77 1.04
C ALA A 11 -6.36 1.87 -0.25
N HIS A 12 -5.03 1.98 -0.16
CA HIS A 12 -4.17 2.05 -1.34
C HIS A 12 -4.27 0.79 -2.20
N ARG A 13 -4.30 -0.41 -1.60
CA ARG A 13 -4.51 -1.66 -2.35
C ARG A 13 -5.85 -1.65 -3.08
N ASN A 14 -6.93 -1.24 -2.42
CA ASN A 14 -8.25 -1.14 -3.05
C ASN A 14 -8.26 -0.13 -4.20
N ASN A 15 -7.62 1.02 -4.03
CA ASN A 15 -7.49 2.04 -5.07
C ASN A 15 -6.71 1.51 -6.28
N ILE A 16 -5.59 0.82 -6.07
CA ILE A 16 -4.79 0.18 -7.13
C ILE A 16 -5.65 -0.83 -7.89
N HIS A 17 -6.38 -1.70 -7.19
CA HIS A 17 -7.27 -2.67 -7.83
C HIS A 17 -8.37 -1.99 -8.65
N ARG A 18 -8.95 -0.89 -8.14
CA ARG A 18 -9.94 -0.09 -8.86
C ARG A 18 -9.35 0.55 -10.11
N CYS A 19 -8.20 1.21 -10.02
CA CYS A 19 -7.53 1.82 -11.18
C CYS A 19 -7.20 0.77 -12.24
N ARG A 20 -6.67 -0.40 -11.86
CA ARG A 20 -6.43 -1.51 -12.79
C ARG A 20 -7.71 -2.01 -13.48
N ARG A 21 -8.85 -2.00 -12.78
CA ARG A 21 -10.15 -2.34 -13.41
C ARG A 21 -10.62 -1.25 -14.35
N LEU A 22 -10.47 0.03 -13.99
CA LEU A 22 -10.84 1.16 -14.84
C LEU A 22 -10.03 1.17 -16.15
N LEU A 23 -8.73 0.86 -16.10
CA LEU A 23 -7.87 0.78 -17.29
C LEU A 23 -8.28 -0.33 -18.29
N LYS A 24 -9.09 -1.30 -17.86
CA LYS A 24 -9.67 -2.34 -18.71
C LYS A 24 -11.01 -1.94 -19.35
N SER A 25 -11.55 -0.77 -18.98
CA SER A 25 -12.80 -0.25 -19.53
C SER A 25 -12.53 0.72 -20.69
N ASN A 26 -13.60 1.14 -21.37
CA ASN A 26 -13.50 2.16 -22.41
C ASN A 26 -13.30 3.53 -21.74
N LEU A 27 -12.05 4.00 -21.78
CA LEU A 27 -11.64 5.31 -21.29
C LEU A 27 -11.31 6.20 -22.48
N SER A 28 -11.61 7.49 -22.35
CA SER A 28 -11.14 8.50 -23.30
C SER A 28 -9.63 8.73 -23.18
N ASP A 29 -9.07 9.39 -24.20
CA ASP A 29 -7.65 9.75 -24.27
C ASP A 29 -7.21 10.69 -23.14
N VAL A 30 -8.15 11.35 -22.46
CA VAL A 30 -7.90 12.22 -21.31
C VAL A 30 -7.97 11.44 -19.98
N GLU A 31 -8.90 10.48 -19.88
CA GLU A 31 -9.11 9.70 -18.66
C GLU A 31 -8.02 8.65 -18.44
N ARG A 32 -7.55 8.00 -19.50
CA ARG A 32 -6.49 6.98 -19.42
C ARG A 32 -5.22 7.51 -18.75
N PRO A 33 -4.57 8.60 -19.22
CA PRO A 33 -3.35 9.10 -18.60
C PRO A 33 -3.58 9.58 -17.16
N PHE A 34 -4.78 10.11 -16.86
CA PHE A 34 -5.14 10.47 -15.49
C PHE A 34 -5.17 9.25 -14.56
N ILE A 35 -5.80 8.15 -15.00
CA ILE A 35 -5.89 6.91 -14.21
C ILE A 35 -4.51 6.24 -14.08
N GLU A 36 -3.69 6.24 -15.14
CA GLU A 36 -2.33 5.71 -15.11
C GLU A 36 -1.45 6.48 -14.12
N ARG A 37 -1.51 7.82 -14.15
CA ARG A 37 -0.80 8.65 -13.16
C ARG A 37 -1.26 8.33 -11.74
N ARG A 38 -2.58 8.30 -11.49
CA ARG A 38 -3.12 7.92 -10.17
C ARG A 38 -2.68 6.53 -9.74
N LEU A 39 -2.64 5.57 -10.66
CA LEU A 39 -2.20 4.21 -10.37
C LEU A 39 -0.73 4.18 -9.89
N THR A 40 0.14 4.98 -10.50
CA THR A 40 1.54 5.12 -10.05
C THR A 40 1.63 5.80 -8.69
N GLU A 41 0.89 6.89 -8.46
CA GLU A 41 0.86 7.59 -7.17
C GLU A 41 0.42 6.66 -6.02
N GLU A 42 -0.61 5.84 -6.22
CA GLU A 42 -1.08 4.89 -5.19
C GLU A 42 -0.08 3.75 -4.94
N GLN A 43 0.66 3.29 -5.97
CA GLN A 43 1.72 2.29 -5.81
C GLN A 43 2.90 2.86 -5.03
N THR A 44 3.37 4.05 -5.37
CA THR A 44 4.44 4.72 -4.64
C THR A 44 4.05 4.98 -3.18
N ALA A 45 2.81 5.45 -2.92
CA ALA A 45 2.32 5.64 -1.55
C ALA A 45 2.29 4.33 -0.75
N LEU A 46 1.87 3.23 -1.37
CA LEU A 46 1.89 1.91 -0.73
C LEU A 46 3.32 1.43 -0.43
N GLU A 47 4.26 1.64 -1.37
CA GLU A 47 5.67 1.32 -1.19
C GLU A 47 6.31 2.12 -0.05
N SER A 48 6.11 3.45 -0.02
CA SER A 48 6.58 4.31 1.07
C SER A 48 6.01 3.89 2.41
N LEU A 49 4.70 3.64 2.50
CA LEU A 49 4.09 3.11 3.71
C LEU A 49 4.73 1.79 4.12
N SER A 50 4.90 0.84 3.18
CA SER A 50 5.49 -0.47 3.48
C SER A 50 6.92 -0.36 4.00
N ALA A 51 7.72 0.55 3.45
CA ALA A 51 9.07 0.85 3.90
C ALA A 51 9.08 1.44 5.31
N GLU A 52 8.10 2.30 5.65
CA GLU A 52 7.94 2.88 6.99
C GLU A 52 7.52 1.85 8.05
N ALA A 53 6.71 0.83 7.70
CA ALA A 53 6.35 -0.21 8.65
C ALA A 53 7.27 -1.42 8.67
N PHE A 54 8.12 -1.62 7.67
CA PHE A 54 9.11 -2.69 7.69
C PHE A 54 10.05 -2.66 8.91
N PRO A 55 10.49 -1.50 9.45
CA PRO A 55 11.20 -1.45 10.72
C PRO A 55 10.33 -1.89 11.93
N PHE A 56 9.01 -1.74 11.86
CA PHE A 56 8.08 -2.19 12.91
C PHE A 56 7.75 -3.69 12.82
N ALA A 57 7.63 -4.25 11.61
CA ALA A 57 7.35 -5.67 11.40
C ALA A 57 8.49 -6.59 11.88
N PHE A 58 9.74 -6.12 11.82
CA PHE A 58 10.88 -6.81 12.41
C PHE A 58 10.89 -6.74 13.94
N SER A 59 10.51 -5.59 14.51
CA SER A 59 10.46 -5.38 15.97
C SER A 59 9.37 -6.21 16.65
N LEU A 60 8.26 -6.50 15.97
CA LEU A 60 7.19 -7.38 16.46
C LEU A 60 7.55 -8.87 16.49
N ARG A 61 8.61 -9.31 15.79
CA ARG A 61 9.12 -10.69 15.84
C ARG A 61 10.21 -10.90 16.89
N LYS A 62 10.78 -9.84 17.45
CA LYS A 62 11.66 -9.95 18.62
C LYS A 62 10.78 -10.13 19.86
N GLY A 63 10.32 -11.37 20.06
CA GLY A 63 9.72 -11.79 21.33
C GLY A 63 10.66 -11.49 22.50
N PRO A 64 10.12 -11.33 23.72
CA PRO A 64 10.92 -11.01 24.90
C PRO A 64 11.98 -12.10 25.09
N ASP A 65 13.21 -11.66 25.34
CA ASP A 65 14.34 -12.51 25.69
C ASP A 65 13.91 -13.62 26.64
N MET A 66 13.98 -14.87 26.19
CA MET A 66 13.93 -16.03 27.09
C MET A 66 15.39 -16.35 27.46
N PRO A 67 15.81 -16.16 28.73
CA PRO A 67 17.15 -16.57 29.14
C PRO A 67 17.18 -18.10 29.23
N ALA A 68 18.05 -18.73 28.44
CA ALA A 68 18.38 -20.13 28.64
C ALA A 68 19.25 -20.25 29.90
N SER A 69 18.75 -21.04 30.85
CA SER A 69 19.47 -21.51 32.04
C SER A 69 20.57 -22.50 31.68
#